data_AF-A0AA96MVP5-F1
#
_entry.id   AF-A0AA96MVP5-F1
#
_cell.length_a   1.000
_cell.length_b   1.000
_cell.length_c   1.000
_cell.angle_alpha   90.00
_cell.angle_beta   90.00
_cell.angle_gamma   90.00
#
_symmetry.space_group_name_H-M   'P 1'
#
loop_
_entity.id
_entity.type
_entity.pdbx_description
1 polymer ?
#
loop_
_entity_poly.entity_id
_entity_poly.type
_entity_poly.pdbx_seq_one_letter_code
_entity_poly.pdbx_strand_id
1 'polypeptide(L)' 'MESLAYLTDTILINTYLKAIEQKLDPYFIQLLLAEIEERGLKVEDSRAIYF' A
#
# COMPACT_ATOMS: atom_id res chain seq x y z
N MET A 1 11.22 15.14 1.74
CA MET A 1 10.25 14.05 1.51
C MET A 1 9.59 13.79 2.85
N GLU A 2 8.32 14.13 3.00
CA GLU A 2 7.56 13.73 4.19
C GLU A 2 7.31 12.22 4.12
N SER A 3 7.68 11.51 5.18
CA SER A 3 7.63 10.04 5.23
C SER A 3 6.21 9.54 5.48
N LEU A 4 5.86 8.39 4.89
CA LEU A 4 4.61 7.67 5.15
C LEU A 4 4.57 7.03 6.56
N ALA A 5 5.66 7.13 7.33
CA ALA A 5 5.82 6.63 8.69
C ALA A 5 4.68 7.03 9.66
N TYR A 6 4.01 8.16 9.42
CA TYR A 6 2.94 8.65 10.30
C TYR A 6 1.58 8.00 10.06
N LEU A 7 1.42 7.25 8.96
CA LEU A 7 0.18 6.52 8.71
C LEU A 7 0.10 5.33 9.66
N THR A 8 -1.06 5.11 10.27
CA THR A 8 -1.33 3.84 10.95
C THR A 8 -1.43 2.73 9.93
N ASP A 9 -1.12 1.50 10.32
CA ASP A 9 -1.11 0.33 9.42
C ASP A 9 -2.44 0.16 8.66
N THR A 10 -3.57 0.36 9.36
CA THR A 10 -4.90 0.34 8.77
C THR A 10 -5.09 1.40 7.69
N ILE A 11 -4.59 2.62 7.91
CA ILE A 11 -4.71 3.70 6.93
C ILE A 11 -3.79 3.45 5.74
N LEU A 12 -2.57 2.96 5.98
CA LEU A 12 -1.61 2.62 4.95
C LEU A 12 -2.17 1.55 3.99
N ILE A 13 -2.68 0.44 4.54
CA ILE A 13 -3.28 -0.65 3.77
C ILE A 13 -4.51 -0.16 2.99
N ASN A 14 -5.42 0.58 3.65
CA ASN A 14 -6.60 1.12 2.98
C ASN A 14 -6.25 2.10 1.85
N THR A 15 -5.20 2.89 2.04
CA THR A 15 -4.71 3.84 1.04
C THR A 15 -4.14 3.10 -0.17
N TYR A 16 -3.33 2.06 0.07
CA TYR A 16 -2.82 1.17 -0.98
C TYR A 16 -3.95 0.54 -1.80
N LEU A 17 -4.93 -0.09 -1.14
CA LEU A 17 -6.05 -0.72 -1.82
C LEU A 17 -6.85 0.28 -2.66
N LYS A 18 -7.16 1.46 -2.11
CA LYS A 18 -7.86 2.53 -2.84
C LYS A 18 -7.05 3.11 -4.00
N ALA A 19 -5.73 3.15 -3.87
CA ALA A 19 -4.84 3.63 -4.93
C ALA A 19 -4.84 2.67 -6.13
N ILE A 20 -4.84 1.36 -5.87
CA ILE A 20 -5.02 0.32 -6.90
C ILE A 20 -6.38 0.45 -7.58
N GLU A 21 -7.47 0.52 -6.80
CA GLU A 21 -8.83 0.60 -7.35
C GLU A 21 -9.04 1.82 -8.24
N GLN A 22 -8.44 2.96 -7.88
CA GLN A 22 -8.52 4.20 -8.64
C GLN A 22 -7.50 4.31 -9.78
N LYS A 23 -6.63 3.30 -9.97
CA LYS A 23 -5.53 3.32 -10.96
C LYS A 23 -4.68 4.58 -10.83
N LEU A 24 -4.31 4.93 -9.60
CA LEU A 24 -3.42 6.05 -9.34
C LEU A 24 -2.02 5.78 -9.93
N ASP A 25 -1.16 6.79 -9.84
CA ASP A 25 0.21 6.73 -10.31
C ASP A 25 0.93 5.45 -9.80
N PRO A 26 1.52 4.64 -10.71
CA PRO A 26 2.18 3.39 -10.33
C PRO A 26 3.35 3.57 -9.36
N TYR A 27 4.08 4.69 -9.45
CA TYR A 27 5.19 4.96 -8.55
C TYR A 27 4.69 5.24 -7.13
N PHE A 28 3.59 5.98 -6.97
CA PHE A 28 2.93 6.14 -5.69
C PHE A 28 2.46 4.81 -5.09
N ILE A 29 1.88 3.92 -5.89
CA ILE A 29 1.45 2.59 -5.44
C ILE A 29 2.66 1.76 -4.96
N GLN A 30 3.78 1.82 -5.68
CA GLN A 30 5.02 1.14 -5.27
C GLN A 30 5.57 1.67 -3.94
N LEU A 31 5.50 2.97 -3.69
CA LEU A 31 5.91 3.56 -2.41
C LEU A 31 5.06 3.04 -1.25
N LEU A 32 3.74 2.93 -1.43
CA LEU A 32 2.84 2.37 -0.42
C LEU A 32 3.14 0.89 -0.17
N LEU A 33 3.39 0.12 -1.24
CA LEU A 33 3.72 -1.30 -1.12
C LEU A 33 5.05 -1.51 -0.39
N ALA A 34 6.08 -0.73 -0.71
CA ALA A 34 7.38 -0.81 -0.06
C ALA A 34 7.28 -0.54 1.45
N GLU A 35 6.50 0.45 1.87
CA GLU A 35 6.26 0.75 3.28
C GLU A 35 5.47 -0.37 3.99
N ILE A 36 4.49 -0.99 3.31
CA ILE A 36 3.74 -2.14 3.82
C ILE A 36 4.67 -3.33 4.05
N GLU A 37 5.55 -3.62 3.10
CA GLU A 37 6.55 -4.68 3.17
C GLU A 37 7.58 -4.42 4.28
N GLU A 38 8.06 -3.17 4.40
CA GLU A 38 9.00 -2.76 5.45
C GLU A 38 8.43 -2.98 6.85
N ARG A 39 7.12 -2.75 7.04
CA ARG A 39 6.41 -2.99 8.31
C ARG A 39 6.00 -4.44 8.53
N GLY A 40 6.24 -5.34 7.55
CA GLY A 40 5.85 -6.75 7.61
C GLY A 40 4.33 -6.95 7.60
N LEU A 41 3.58 -6.00 7.07
CA LEU A 41 2.12 -6.07 6.99
C LEU A 41 1.70 -6.97 5.83
N LYS A 42 0.68 -7.80 6.06
CA LYS A 42 0.07 -8.61 5.00
C LYS A 42 -1.14 -7.91 4.45
N VAL A 43 -1.15 -7.69 3.14
CA VAL A 43 -2.35 -7.25 2.42
C VAL A 43 -3.05 -8.51 1.94
N GLU A 44 -4.10 -8.93 2.66
CA GLU A 44 -5.02 -9.95 2.16
C GLU A 44 -5.93 -9.33 1.11
N ASP A 45 -5.38 -8.99 -0.05
CA ASP A 45 -6.22 -8.69 -1.19
C ASP A 45 -6.72 -10.04 -1.72
N SER A 46 -7.97 -10.38 -1.39
CA SER A 46 -8.66 -11.57 -1.87
C SER A 46 -8.78 -11.59 -3.41
N ARG A 47 -8.35 -10.52 -4.09
CA ARG A 47 -8.30 -10.35 -5.54
C ARG A 47 -6.88 -10.39 -6.12
N ALA A 48 -5.84 -10.43 -5.29
CA ALA A 48 -4.45 -10.38 -5.70
C ALA A 48 -3.78 -11.77 -5.58
N ILE A 49 -4.01 -12.62 -6.57
CA ILE A 49 -3.05 -13.67 -6.90
C ILE A 49 -1.92 -12.95 -7.66
N TYR A 50 -0.85 -12.57 -6.97
CA TYR A 50 0.42 -12.24 -7.62
C TYR A 50 1.41 -13.38 -7.39
N PHE A 51 1.90 -13.91 -8.51
CA PHE A 51 2.96 -14.91 -8.62
C PHE A 51 4.33 -14.30 -8.32
#